data_AF-A0A917JLV7-F1
#
_entry.id   AF-A0A917JLV7-F1
#
_cell.length_a   1.000
_cell.length_b   1.000
_cell.length_c   1.000
_cell.angle_alpha   90.00
_cell.angle_beta   90.00
_cell.angle_gamma   90.00
#
_symmetry.space_group_name_H-M   'P 1'
#
loop_
_entity.id
_entity.type
_entity.pdbx_description
1 polymer ?
#
loop_
_entity_poly.entity_id
_entity_poly.type
_entity_poly.pdbx_seq_one_letter_code
_entity_poly.pdbx_strand_id
1 'polypeptide(L)'
;MSLIDLKRKKRKVRNTKVDVDDFIEDAVNYATGQPSKFPDAQDVADETVGLDKKTTKIFRHATFTLTETSIEQLNNASLQTNIAKSRLIRILVQDFVNKTEEEQQALLDRISQ
;
A
#
# COMPACT_ATOMS: atom_id res chain seq x y z
N MET A 1 3.88 9.16 22.11
CA MET A 1 4.08 8.74 20.71
C MET A 1 5.39 9.35 20.23
N SER A 2 6.41 8.54 19.93
CA SER A 2 7.77 9.04 19.65
C SER A 2 7.96 9.29 18.15
N LEU A 3 8.48 10.47 17.79
CA LEU A 3 8.77 10.94 16.42
C LEU A 3 10.00 10.21 15.82
N ILE A 4 9.99 8.88 15.79
CA ILE A 4 11.19 8.07 15.46
C ILE A 4 11.36 7.81 13.96
N ASP A 5 10.39 8.11 13.10
CA ASP A 5 10.61 7.96 11.66
C ASP A 5 11.26 9.21 11.04
N LEU A 6 12.44 9.48 11.61
CA LEU A 6 13.46 10.40 11.13
C LEU A 6 13.95 9.89 9.77
N LYS A 7 13.67 10.68 8.73
CA LYS A 7 14.30 10.63 7.39
C LYS A 7 13.90 9.44 6.51
N ARG A 8 12.92 9.65 5.63
CA ARG A 8 12.76 8.86 4.39
C ARG A 8 14.07 8.95 3.60
N LYS A 9 14.88 7.89 3.66
CA LYS A 9 16.12 7.76 2.90
C LYS A 9 15.73 7.63 1.43
N LYS A 10 15.76 8.74 0.67
CA LYS A 10 15.64 8.70 -0.79
C LYS A 10 16.67 7.68 -1.30
N ARG A 11 16.24 6.69 -2.08
CA ARG A 11 17.16 5.74 -2.73
C ARG A 11 18.20 6.58 -3.48
N LYS A 12 19.49 6.29 -3.28
CA LYS A 12 20.54 6.90 -4.09
C LYS A 12 20.26 6.49 -5.54
N VAL A 13 19.86 7.44 -6.37
CA VAL A 13 19.84 7.25 -7.81
C VAL A 13 21.26 6.87 -8.21
N ARG A 14 21.42 5.76 -8.92
CA ARG A 14 22.72 5.40 -9.49
C ARG A 14 22.94 6.36 -10.64
N ASN A 15 23.85 7.31 -10.47
CA ASN A 15 24.27 8.16 -11.57
C ASN A 15 24.92 7.26 -12.62
N THR A 16 24.26 7.07 -13.75
CA THR A 16 24.88 6.51 -14.95
C THR A 16 25.90 7.53 -15.45
N LYS A 17 27.08 7.05 -15.86
CA LYS A 17 28.05 7.91 -16.53
C LYS A 17 27.49 8.16 -17.92
N VAL A 18 27.20 9.42 -18.23
CA VAL A 18 26.71 9.86 -19.54
C VAL A 18 27.91 10.39 -20.31
N ASP A 19 28.10 9.93 -21.55
CA ASP A 19 29.11 10.45 -22.46
C ASP A 19 28.61 11.72 -23.17
N VAL A 20 29.53 12.51 -23.73
CA VAL A 20 29.20 13.76 -24.43
C VAL A 20 28.30 13.49 -25.63
N ASP A 21 28.58 12.44 -26.40
CA ASP A 21 27.79 12.08 -27.57
C ASP A 21 26.36 11.68 -27.19
N ASP A 22 26.18 10.90 -26.13
CA ASP A 22 24.84 10.52 -25.66
C ASP A 22 24.02 11.74 -25.19
N PHE A 23 24.67 12.73 -24.57
CA PHE A 23 24.01 13.96 -24.15
C PHE A 23 23.57 14.82 -25.34
N ILE A 24 24.39 14.90 -26.38
CA ILE A 24 24.08 15.63 -27.62
C ILE A 24 22.89 14.98 -28.32
N GLU A 25 22.89 13.65 -28.43
CA GLU A 25 21.79 12.91 -29.05
C GLU A 25 20.47 13.07 -28.27
N ASP A 26 20.52 13.05 -26.93
CA ASP A 26 19.33 13.26 -26.10
C ASP A 26 18.78 14.69 -26.21
N ALA A 27 19.66 15.69 -26.34
CA ALA A 27 19.25 17.07 -26.60
C ALA A 27 18.57 17.25 -27.97
N VAL A 28 19.02 16.51 -29.00
CA VAL A 28 18.36 16.47 -30.31
C VAL A 28 16.99 15.80 -30.21
N ASN A 29 16.87 14.70 -29.46
CA ASN A 29 15.60 14.05 -29.21
C ASN A 29 14.61 15.00 -28.50
N TYR A 30 15.07 15.73 -27.48
CA TYR A 30 14.26 16.73 -26.80
C TYR A 30 13.77 17.84 -27.74
N ALA A 31 14.66 18.40 -28.56
CA ALA A 31 14.31 19.46 -29.52
C ALA A 31 13.30 18.99 -30.59
N THR A 32 13.31 17.70 -30.91
CA THR A 32 12.42 17.08 -31.90
C THR A 32 11.17 16.44 -31.28
N GLY A 33 11.02 16.48 -29.95
CA GLY A 33 9.90 15.88 -29.22
C GLY A 33 9.93 14.35 -29.18
N GLN A 34 11.08 13.73 -29.44
CA GLN A 34 11.30 12.29 -29.32
C GLN A 34 11.58 11.90 -27.87
N PRO A 35 11.27 10.65 -27.47
CA PRO A 35 11.52 10.19 -26.10
C PRO A 35 13.01 10.23 -25.75
N SER A 36 13.30 10.60 -24.50
CA SER A 36 14.67 10.62 -23.99
C SER A 36 15.26 9.21 -23.98
N LYS A 37 16.57 9.12 -24.22
CA LYS A 37 17.32 7.86 -24.10
C LYS A 37 17.58 7.50 -22.64
N PHE A 38 17.48 8.48 -21.74
CA PHE A 38 17.67 8.29 -20.32
C PHE A 38 16.31 8.21 -19.60
N PRO A 39 16.10 7.18 -18.76
CA PRO A 39 14.92 7.11 -17.92
C PRO A 39 15.00 8.24 -16.90
N ASP A 40 14.02 9.14 -16.92
CA ASP A 40 13.89 10.14 -15.87
C ASP A 40 13.72 9.42 -14.53
N ALA A 41 14.38 9.93 -13.49
CA ALA A 41 14.22 9.40 -12.13
C ALA A 41 12.76 9.51 -11.61
N GLN A 42 11.85 10.10 -12.41
CA GLN A 42 10.42 10.21 -12.15
C GLN A 42 9.59 9.09 -12.82
N ASP A 43 10.04 8.49 -13.93
CA ASP A 43 9.30 7.42 -14.62
C ASP A 43 9.44 6.04 -13.93
N VAL A 44 10.41 5.90 -13.02
CA VAL A 44 10.54 4.72 -12.14
C VAL A 44 9.62 4.77 -10.91
N ALA A 45 8.72 5.76 -10.81
CA ALA A 45 7.74 5.85 -9.74
C ALA A 45 6.43 5.09 -10.04
N ASP A 46 6.10 4.83 -11.31
CA ASP A 46 4.79 4.26 -11.67
C ASP A 46 4.81 2.86 -12.31
N GLU A 47 5.97 2.32 -12.70
CA GLU A 47 6.06 0.92 -13.11
C GLU A 47 6.43 0.01 -11.94
N THR A 48 5.38 -0.40 -11.22
CA THR A 48 5.16 -1.76 -10.68
C THR A 48 6.35 -2.75 -10.71
N VAL A 49 7.41 -2.51 -9.92
CA VAL A 49 8.39 -3.57 -9.63
C VAL A 49 7.76 -4.52 -8.62
N GLY A 50 7.15 -5.56 -9.20
CA GLY A 50 6.61 -6.73 -8.55
C GLY A 50 7.52 -7.23 -7.44
N LEU A 51 7.02 -7.09 -6.23
CA LEU A 51 7.37 -7.95 -5.12
C LEU A 51 7.15 -9.41 -5.56
N ASP A 52 8.12 -10.26 -5.25
CA ASP A 52 8.24 -11.65 -5.70
C ASP A 52 6.90 -12.39 -5.78
N LYS A 53 6.61 -12.93 -6.97
CA LYS A 53 5.29 -13.32 -7.50
C LYS A 53 4.62 -14.53 -6.82
N LYS A 54 4.91 -14.85 -5.55
CA LYS A 54 4.24 -15.97 -4.84
C LYS A 54 3.52 -15.65 -3.55
N THR A 55 3.72 -14.55 -2.80
CA THR A 55 2.89 -14.38 -1.58
C THR A 55 2.60 -12.97 -1.09
N THR A 56 3.26 -11.93 -1.59
CA THR A 56 3.10 -10.60 -1.01
C THR A 56 1.92 -9.88 -1.65
N LYS A 57 0.72 -10.25 -1.22
CA LYS A 57 -0.51 -9.50 -1.48
C LYS A 57 -0.23 -8.03 -1.14
N ILE A 58 -0.42 -7.14 -2.12
CA ILE A 58 -0.27 -5.70 -1.92
C ILE A 58 -1.41 -5.26 -1.00
N PHE A 59 -1.09 -4.96 0.26
CA PHE A 59 -2.07 -4.43 1.21
C PHE A 59 -2.05 -2.90 1.14
N ARG A 60 -3.22 -2.29 0.93
CA ARG A 60 -3.40 -0.84 1.06
C ARG A 60 -3.69 -0.48 2.51
N HIS A 61 -3.13 0.63 2.99
CA HIS A 61 -3.47 1.18 4.29
C HIS A 61 -4.85 1.85 4.24
N ALA A 62 -5.63 1.69 5.32
CA ALA A 62 -6.95 2.30 5.47
C ALA A 62 -7.10 2.81 6.91
N THR A 63 -7.77 3.96 7.05
CA THR A 63 -8.11 4.56 8.34
C THR A 63 -9.62 4.43 8.54
N PHE A 64 -10.04 3.89 9.68
CA PHE A 64 -11.45 3.70 10.03
C PHE A 64 -11.77 4.43 11.32
N THR A 65 -12.98 4.96 11.42
CA THR A 65 -13.50 5.51 12.67
C THR A 65 -14.12 4.37 13.48
N LEU A 66 -13.65 4.18 14.70
CA LEU A 66 -14.14 3.16 15.64
C LEU A 66 -14.42 3.83 16.98
N THR A 67 -15.38 3.29 17.74
CA THR A 67 -15.58 3.68 19.14
C THR A 67 -14.44 3.14 20.01
N GLU A 68 -14.19 3.79 21.15
CA GLU A 68 -13.14 3.35 22.09
C GLU A 68 -13.39 1.92 22.57
N THR A 69 -14.65 1.58 22.87
CA THR A 69 -15.06 0.23 23.26
C THR A 69 -14.74 -0.81 22.19
N SER A 70 -14.93 -0.47 20.91
CA SER A 70 -14.59 -1.37 19.80
C SER A 70 -13.08 -1.58 19.66
N ILE A 71 -12.29 -0.53 19.91
CA ILE A 71 -10.82 -0.61 19.89
C ILE A 71 -10.33 -1.54 21.00
N GLU A 72 -10.87 -1.41 22.21
CA GLU A 72 -10.56 -2.29 23.34
C GLU A 72 -10.95 -3.75 23.06
N GLN A 73 -12.16 -3.99 22.55
CA GLN A 73 -12.61 -5.34 22.18
C GLN A 73 -11.70 -5.98 21.13
N LEU A 74 -11.33 -5.22 20.10
CA LEU A 74 -10.41 -5.70 19.07
C LEU A 74 -9.00 -5.97 19.63
N ASN A 75 -8.53 -5.15 20.57
CA ASN A 75 -7.25 -5.37 21.26
C ASN A 75 -7.28 -6.66 22.08
N ASN A 76 -8.32 -6.85 22.88
CA ASN A 76 -8.49 -8.02 23.73
C ASN A 76 -8.58 -9.30 22.89
N ALA A 77 -9.37 -9.28 21.81
CA ALA A 77 -9.46 -10.40 20.87
C ALA A 77 -8.11 -10.73 20.22
N SER A 78 -7.33 -9.71 19.84
CA SER A 78 -5.99 -9.87 19.27
C SER A 78 -5.02 -10.51 20.26
N LEU A 79 -5.04 -10.08 21.52
CA LEU A 79 -4.20 -10.63 22.58
C LEU A 79 -4.56 -12.08 22.92
N GLN A 80 -5.85 -12.39 23.01
CA GLN A 80 -6.33 -13.74 23.36
C GLN A 80 -6.04 -14.76 22.26
N THR A 81 -6.25 -14.38 20.99
CA THR A 81 -6.07 -15.29 19.84
C THR A 81 -4.64 -15.32 19.30
N ASN A 82 -3.78 -14.39 19.74
CA ASN A 82 -2.46 -14.14 19.18
C ASN A 82 -2.50 -13.87 17.65
N ILE A 83 -3.58 -13.27 17.18
CA ILE A 83 -3.76 -12.84 15.79
C ILE A 83 -3.68 -11.32 15.74
N ALA A 84 -2.92 -10.77 14.80
CA ALA A 84 -2.84 -9.32 14.61
C ALA A 84 -4.21 -8.69 14.30
N LYS A 85 -4.48 -7.50 14.84
CA LYS A 85 -5.74 -6.75 14.64
C LYS A 85 -6.15 -6.62 13.17
N SER A 86 -5.20 -6.26 12.30
CA SER A 86 -5.46 -6.12 10.86
C SER A 86 -5.83 -7.44 10.19
N ARG A 87 -5.32 -8.58 10.69
CA ARG A 87 -5.69 -9.91 10.21
C ARG A 87 -7.05 -10.32 10.72
N LEU A 88 -7.40 -10.01 11.98
CA LEU A 88 -8.75 -10.23 12.50
C LEU A 88 -9.79 -9.48 11.69
N ILE A 89 -9.59 -8.19 11.40
CA ILE A 89 -10.50 -7.41 10.55
C ILE A 89 -10.71 -8.11 9.19
N ARG A 90 -9.64 -8.59 8.55
CA ARG A 90 -9.75 -9.30 7.26
C ARG A 90 -10.55 -10.59 7.37
N ILE A 91 -10.34 -11.36 8.44
CA ILE A 91 -11.08 -12.60 8.70
C ILE A 91 -12.56 -12.29 8.91
N LEU A 92 -12.88 -11.28 9.73
CA LEU A 92 -14.26 -10.86 9.99
C LEU A 92 -14.97 -10.37 8.72
N VAL A 93 -14.28 -9.60 7.89
CA VAL A 93 -14.81 -9.17 6.59
C VAL A 93 -15.07 -10.37 5.68
N GLN A 94 -14.14 -11.33 5.63
CA GLN A 94 -14.31 -12.54 4.82
C GLN A 94 -15.46 -13.41 5.35
N ASP A 95 -15.57 -13.58 6.66
CA ASP A 95 -16.67 -14.29 7.31
C ASP A 95 -18.02 -13.62 6.99
N PHE A 96 -18.08 -12.29 7.09
CA PHE A 96 -19.28 -11.54 6.76
C PHE A 96 -19.71 -11.71 5.30
N VAL A 97 -18.77 -11.63 4.35
CA VAL A 97 -19.04 -11.82 2.92
C VAL A 97 -19.50 -13.24 2.59
N ASN A 98 -19.05 -14.24 3.34
CA ASN A 98 -19.41 -15.64 3.12
C ASN A 98 -20.81 -16.01 3.66
N LYS A 99 -21.45 -15.15 4.46
CA LYS A 99 -22.81 -15.36 5.00
C LYS A 99 -23.88 -15.10 3.95
N THR A 100 -25.09 -15.64 4.17
CA THR A 100 -26.25 -15.36 3.32
C THR A 100 -26.73 -13.91 3.49
N GLU A 101 -27.43 -13.38 2.48
CA GLU A 101 -27.96 -12.01 2.52
C GLU A 101 -28.92 -11.80 3.71
N GLU A 102 -29.73 -12.81 4.05
CA GLU A 102 -30.63 -12.78 5.19
C GLU A 102 -29.88 -12.67 6.53
N GLU A 103 -28.79 -13.43 6.70
CA GLU A 103 -27.94 -13.36 7.90
C GLU A 103 -27.19 -12.03 8.01
N GLN A 104 -26.73 -11.49 6.88
CA GLN A 104 -26.10 -10.17 6.83
C GLN A 104 -27.07 -9.08 7.27
N GLN A 105 -28.30 -9.08 6.73
CA GLN A 105 -29.34 -8.12 7.09
C GLN A 105 -29.72 -8.22 8.57
N ALA A 106 -29.94 -9.44 9.08
CA ALA A 106 -30.25 -9.66 10.48
C ALA A 106 -29.14 -9.15 11.43
N LEU A 107 -27.87 -9.29 11.04
CA LEU A 107 -26.74 -8.74 11.80
C LEU A 107 -26.71 -7.22 11.78
N LEU A 108 -26.97 -6.60 10.63
CA LEU A 108 -27.00 -5.13 10.51
C LEU A 108 -28.15 -4.52 11.32
N ASP A 109 -29.33 -5.14 11.27
CA ASP A 109 -30.51 -4.68 12.01
C ASP A 109 -30.24 -4.70 13.53
N ARG A 110 -29.59 -5.76 14.01
CA ARG A 110 -29.25 -5.91 15.43
C ARG A 110 -28.26 -4.85 15.94
N ILE A 111 -27.38 -4.35 15.08
CA ILE A 111 -26.37 -3.35 15.44
C ILE A 111 -26.93 -1.92 15.30
N SER A 112 -28.00 -1.73 14.51
CA SER A 112 -28.63 -0.43 14.30
C SER A 112 -29.56 0.03 15.43
N GLN A 113 -29.89 -0.86 16.37
CA GLN A 113 -30.69 -0.59 17.58
C GLN A 113 -29.82 -0.24 18.77
#